data_AF-A0A7H8PNU0-F1
#
_entry.id   AF-A0A7H8PNU0-F1
#
_cell.length_a   1.000
_cell.length_b   1.000
_cell.length_c   1.000
_cell.angle_alpha   90.00
_cell.angle_beta   90.00
_cell.angle_gamma   90.00
#
_symmetry.space_group_name_H-M   'P 1'
#
loop_
_entity.id
_entity.type
_entity.pdbx_description
1 polymer ?
#
loop_
_entity_poly.entity_id
_entity_poly.type
_entity_poly.pdbx_seq_one_letter_code
_entity_poly.pdbx_strand_id
1 'polypeptide(L)'
;MSTSELLHIENQWKVYTISGNALFSKGKFEKAIIHYTKAFSEASKLVRHMFSSLQFGIPIVSTFIISCNNLSNTYWEIGKLNEADTLYRRAIFFIVYLSENQNVHQNLDATIRREFPRVLLTYNAFCEKTDRRHKIADLLKEIQINKNYFH
;
A
#
# COMPACT_ATOMS: atom_id res chain seq x y z
N MET A 1 11.08 16.24 -10.88
CA MET A 1 9.62 16.48 -10.85
C MET A 1 9.38 17.69 -9.98
N SER A 2 8.63 18.67 -10.46
CA SER A 2 8.35 19.93 -9.76
C SER A 2 7.32 19.72 -8.64
N THR A 3 7.24 20.68 -7.72
CA THR A 3 6.21 20.69 -6.65
C THR A 3 4.79 20.64 -7.22
N SER A 4 4.53 21.41 -8.29
CA SER A 4 3.21 21.45 -8.93
C SER A 4 2.82 20.10 -9.53
N GLU A 5 3.79 19.37 -10.10
CA GLU A 5 3.55 18.03 -10.66
C GLU A 5 3.23 17.02 -9.56
N LEU A 6 3.96 17.04 -8.44
CA LEU A 6 3.74 16.10 -7.33
C LEU A 6 2.41 16.34 -6.63
N LEU A 7 2.03 17.61 -6.41
CA LEU A 7 0.71 17.96 -5.87
C LEU A 7 -0.41 17.59 -6.84
N HIS A 8 -0.17 17.74 -8.15
CA HIS A 8 -1.13 17.29 -9.15
C HIS A 8 -1.34 15.77 -9.09
N ILE A 9 -0.26 14.99 -8.99
CA ILE A 9 -0.33 13.52 -8.84
C ILE A 9 -1.09 13.13 -7.56
N GLU A 10 -0.80 13.80 -6.44
CA GLU A 10 -1.52 13.57 -5.18
C GLU A 10 -3.02 13.88 -5.31
N ASN A 11 -3.39 14.97 -6.00
CA ASN A 11 -4.78 15.33 -6.23
C ASN A 11 -5.48 14.32 -7.15
N GLN A 12 -4.82 13.84 -8.20
CA GLN A 12 -5.35 12.76 -9.05
C GLN A 12 -5.57 11.48 -8.24
N TRP A 13 -4.61 11.11 -7.39
CA TRP A 13 -4.76 9.99 -6.46
C TRP A 13 -6.01 10.13 -5.58
N LYS A 14 -6.26 11.32 -4.99
CA LYS A 14 -7.45 11.59 -4.18
C LYS A 14 -8.74 11.40 -4.99
N VAL A 15 -8.81 11.98 -6.18
CA VAL A 15 -9.98 11.89 -7.07
C VAL A 15 -10.29 10.44 -7.43
N TYR A 16 -9.26 9.67 -7.82
CA TYR A 16 -9.44 8.26 -8.14
C TYR A 16 -9.84 7.44 -6.92
N THR A 17 -9.26 7.70 -5.76
CA THR A 17 -9.62 7.02 -4.50
C THR A 17 -11.08 7.28 -4.13
N ILE A 18 -11.53 8.54 -4.17
CA ILE A 18 -12.93 8.91 -3.87
C ILE A 18 -13.89 8.24 -4.86
N SER A 19 -13.56 8.26 -6.15
CA SER A 19 -14.40 7.63 -7.18
C SER A 19 -14.48 6.11 -7.00
N GLY A 20 -13.35 5.47 -6.68
CA GLY A 20 -13.28 4.05 -6.35
C GLY A 20 -14.13 3.71 -5.13
N ASN A 21 -13.99 4.46 -4.03
CA ASN A 21 -14.76 4.29 -2.80
C ASN A 21 -16.28 4.39 -3.05
N ALA A 22 -16.70 5.37 -3.86
CA ALA A 22 -18.11 5.58 -4.21
C ALA A 22 -18.71 4.42 -5.04
N LEU A 23 -17.89 3.73 -5.84
CA LEU A 23 -18.31 2.56 -6.60
C LEU A 23 -18.27 1.29 -5.75
N PHE A 24 -17.21 1.12 -4.96
CA PHE A 24 -17.01 -0.02 -4.07
C PHE A 24 -18.14 -0.13 -3.04
N SER A 25 -18.50 0.98 -2.40
CA SER A 25 -19.63 1.04 -1.45
C SER A 25 -20.99 0.67 -2.07
N LYS A 26 -21.12 0.74 -3.40
CA LYS A 26 -22.31 0.33 -4.15
C LYS A 26 -22.21 -1.11 -4.68
N GLY A 27 -21.20 -1.88 -4.26
CA GLY A 27 -20.92 -3.23 -4.75
C GLY A 27 -20.46 -3.30 -6.22
N LYS A 28 -20.08 -2.16 -6.84
CA LYS A 28 -19.68 -2.10 -8.26
C LYS A 28 -18.18 -2.34 -8.39
N PHE A 29 -17.71 -3.51 -7.98
CA PHE A 29 -16.28 -3.81 -7.82
C PHE A 29 -15.49 -3.77 -9.12
N GLU A 30 -16.06 -4.25 -10.23
CA GLU A 30 -15.46 -4.24 -11.57
C GLU A 30 -15.28 -2.82 -12.12
N LYS A 31 -16.05 -1.85 -11.62
CA LYS A 31 -15.87 -0.43 -11.95
C LYS A 31 -14.91 0.24 -10.96
N ALA A 32 -15.02 -0.09 -9.68
CA ALA A 32 -14.14 0.43 -8.63
C ALA A 32 -12.66 0.10 -8.92
N ILE A 33 -12.38 -1.10 -9.41
CA ILE A 33 -11.03 -1.55 -9.72
C ILE A 33 -10.31 -0.65 -10.73
N ILE A 34 -11.03 -0.09 -11.71
CA ILE A 34 -10.47 0.82 -12.70
C ILE A 34 -9.92 2.07 -12.01
N HIS A 35 -10.69 2.64 -11.07
CA HIS A 35 -10.29 3.81 -10.31
C HIS A 35 -9.16 3.50 -9.33
N TYR A 36 -9.24 2.39 -8.59
CA TYR A 36 -8.16 2.03 -7.66
C TYR A 36 -6.86 1.65 -8.36
N THR A 37 -6.91 1.09 -9.57
CA THR A 37 -5.71 0.85 -10.39
C THR A 37 -5.04 2.17 -10.77
N LYS A 38 -5.83 3.19 -11.15
CA LYS A 38 -5.31 4.54 -11.41
C LYS A 38 -4.75 5.18 -10.16
N ALA A 39 -5.46 5.11 -9.03
CA ALA A 39 -4.96 5.60 -7.74
C ALA A 39 -3.61 4.93 -7.38
N PHE A 40 -3.52 3.61 -7.50
CA PHE A 40 -2.29 2.87 -7.24
C PHE A 40 -1.13 3.29 -8.16
N SER A 41 -1.41 3.60 -9.42
CA SER A 41 -0.42 4.14 -10.36
C SER A 41 0.11 5.51 -9.91
N GLU A 42 -0.78 6.42 -9.49
CA GLU A 42 -0.38 7.74 -8.97
C GLU A 42 0.40 7.62 -7.66
N ALA A 43 -0.05 6.79 -6.72
CA ALA A 43 0.68 6.53 -5.47
C ALA A 43 2.08 5.93 -5.75
N SER A 44 2.20 5.06 -6.74
CA SER A 44 3.48 4.50 -7.17
C SER A 44 4.42 5.57 -7.76
N LYS A 45 3.90 6.58 -8.48
CA LYS A 45 4.70 7.72 -8.95
C LYS A 45 5.25 8.53 -7.78
N LEU A 46 4.41 8.81 -6.76
CA LEU A 46 4.84 9.53 -5.56
C LEU A 46 5.95 8.77 -4.82
N VAL A 47 5.82 7.45 -4.68
CA VAL A 47 6.86 6.61 -4.06
C VAL A 47 8.16 6.62 -4.88
N ARG A 48 8.10 6.61 -6.21
CA ARG A 48 9.32 6.76 -7.04
C ARG A 48 10.03 8.10 -6.84
N HIS A 49 9.29 9.14 -6.46
CA HIS A 49 9.80 10.45 -6.12
C HIS A 49 9.72 10.71 -4.60
N MET A 50 10.00 9.68 -3.79
CA MET A 50 9.82 9.67 -2.33
C MET A 50 10.41 10.91 -1.65
N PHE A 51 11.70 11.21 -1.86
CA PHE A 51 12.37 12.31 -1.19
C PHE A 51 11.72 13.67 -1.48
N SER A 52 11.43 13.96 -2.75
CA SER A 52 10.75 15.21 -3.13
C SER A 52 9.31 15.24 -2.61
N SER A 53 8.59 14.11 -2.65
CA SER A 53 7.22 14.03 -2.16
C SER A 53 7.16 14.31 -0.65
N LEU A 54 8.08 13.72 0.12
CA LEU A 54 8.22 13.96 1.56
C LEU A 54 8.59 15.41 1.86
N GLN A 55 9.51 15.99 1.11
CA GLN A 55 9.90 17.40 1.26
C GLN A 55 8.70 18.36 1.10
N PHE A 56 7.74 18.01 0.23
CA PHE A 56 6.52 18.79 0.03
C PHE A 56 5.36 18.38 0.94
N GLY A 57 5.61 17.54 1.96
CA GLY A 57 4.59 17.15 2.95
C GLY A 57 3.56 16.14 2.45
N ILE A 58 3.80 15.48 1.32
CA ILE A 58 2.87 14.48 0.79
C ILE A 58 2.96 13.20 1.65
N PRO A 59 1.84 12.68 2.18
CA PRO A 59 1.83 11.53 3.11
C PRO A 59 2.01 10.18 2.38
N ILE A 60 3.16 9.99 1.72
CA ILE A 60 3.41 8.88 0.79
C ILE A 60 3.17 7.49 1.39
N VAL A 61 3.44 7.29 2.69
CA VAL A 61 3.29 5.99 3.36
C VAL A 61 1.82 5.61 3.39
N SER A 62 0.98 6.50 3.91
CA SER A 62 -0.46 6.30 3.96
C SER A 62 -1.07 6.23 2.57
N THR A 63 -0.65 7.10 1.64
CA THR A 63 -1.13 7.11 0.25
C THR A 63 -0.89 5.77 -0.44
N PHE A 64 0.31 5.20 -0.30
CA PHE A 64 0.65 3.91 -0.91
C PHE A 64 -0.10 2.75 -0.27
N ILE A 65 -0.16 2.69 1.06
CA ILE A 65 -0.86 1.62 1.80
C ILE A 65 -2.35 1.61 1.51
N ILE A 66 -3.01 2.78 1.51
CA ILE A 66 -4.43 2.90 1.16
C ILE A 66 -4.67 2.37 -0.26
N SER A 67 -3.79 2.70 -1.19
CA SER A 67 -3.92 2.24 -2.58
C SER A 67 -3.76 0.73 -2.71
N CYS A 68 -2.78 0.13 -2.03
CA CYS A 68 -2.63 -1.32 -1.97
C CYS A 68 -3.88 -1.97 -1.38
N ASN A 69 -4.35 -1.51 -0.21
CA ASN A 69 -5.48 -2.11 0.48
C ASN A 69 -6.78 -2.01 -0.33
N ASN A 70 -7.07 -0.84 -0.90
CA ASN A 70 -8.28 -0.66 -1.71
C ASN A 70 -8.27 -1.56 -2.94
N LEU A 71 -7.13 -1.65 -3.63
CA LEU A 71 -7.00 -2.50 -4.80
C LEU A 71 -7.02 -3.99 -4.43
N SER A 72 -6.34 -4.39 -3.34
CA SER A 72 -6.39 -5.75 -2.79
C SER A 72 -7.79 -6.18 -2.41
N ASN A 73 -8.52 -5.35 -1.66
CA ASN A 73 -9.90 -5.62 -1.27
C ASN A 73 -10.78 -5.78 -2.51
N THR A 74 -10.60 -4.91 -3.51
CA THR A 74 -11.39 -5.02 -4.74
C THR A 74 -11.06 -6.28 -5.52
N TYR A 75 -9.79 -6.68 -5.60
CA TYR A 75 -9.41 -7.97 -6.19
C TYR A 75 -10.00 -9.15 -5.42
N TRP A 76 -10.04 -9.08 -4.10
CA TRP A 76 -10.67 -10.10 -3.28
C TRP A 76 -12.17 -10.22 -3.56
N GLU A 77 -12.91 -9.11 -3.58
CA GLU A 77 -14.36 -9.11 -3.86
C GLU A 77 -14.70 -9.70 -5.23
N ILE A 78 -13.82 -9.54 -6.24
CA ILE A 78 -14.00 -10.14 -7.58
C ILE A 78 -13.36 -11.53 -7.73
N GLY A 79 -12.94 -12.17 -6.63
CA GLY A 79 -12.40 -13.54 -6.59
C GLY A 79 -10.93 -13.69 -7.04
N LYS A 80 -10.23 -12.59 -7.30
CA LYS A 80 -8.82 -12.55 -7.74
C LYS A 80 -7.85 -12.57 -6.56
N LEU A 81 -7.84 -13.69 -5.84
CA LEU A 81 -7.14 -13.81 -4.56
C LEU A 81 -5.61 -13.66 -4.66
N ASN A 82 -5.00 -14.07 -5.78
CA ASN A 82 -3.55 -14.00 -5.94
C ASN A 82 -3.07 -12.54 -6.17
N GLU A 83 -3.86 -11.76 -6.91
CA GLU A 83 -3.62 -10.33 -7.10
C GLU A 83 -3.82 -9.56 -5.80
N ALA A 84 -4.85 -9.91 -5.02
CA ALA A 84 -5.08 -9.35 -3.69
C ALA A 84 -3.90 -9.60 -2.73
N ASP A 85 -3.44 -10.85 -2.67
CA ASP A 85 -2.29 -11.29 -1.88
C ASP A 85 -1.01 -10.53 -2.24
N THR A 86 -0.73 -10.40 -3.53
CA THR A 86 0.45 -9.69 -4.04
C THR A 86 0.48 -8.24 -3.56
N LEU A 87 -0.65 -7.55 -3.60
CA LEU A 87 -0.74 -6.15 -3.19
C LEU A 87 -0.70 -5.96 -1.67
N TYR A 88 -1.25 -6.89 -0.90
CA TYR A 88 -1.10 -6.87 0.56
C TYR A 88 0.37 -7.05 0.97
N ARG A 89 1.04 -8.06 0.40
CA ARG A 89 2.48 -8.28 0.62
C ARG A 89 3.28 -7.04 0.21
N ARG A 90 2.92 -6.38 -0.90
CA ARG A 90 3.59 -5.15 -1.35
C ARG A 90 3.47 -4.00 -0.34
N ALA A 91 2.33 -3.82 0.33
CA ALA A 91 2.19 -2.83 1.41
C ALA A 91 3.11 -3.15 2.60
N ILE A 92 3.20 -4.43 2.97
CA ILE A 92 4.06 -4.88 4.07
C ILE A 92 5.55 -4.68 3.74
N PHE A 93 5.99 -5.16 2.57
CA PHE A 93 7.38 -4.96 2.13
C PHE A 93 7.76 -3.50 2.01
N PHE A 94 6.83 -2.64 1.59
CA PHE A 94 7.09 -1.20 1.54
C PHE A 94 7.38 -0.63 2.94
N ILE A 95 6.60 -0.99 3.96
CA ILE A 95 6.88 -0.54 5.33
C ILE A 95 8.16 -1.13 5.89
N VAL A 96 8.43 -2.42 5.64
CA VAL A 96 9.68 -3.07 6.05
C VAL A 96 10.88 -2.35 5.46
N TYR A 97 10.84 -2.09 4.15
CA TYR A 97 11.87 -1.31 3.45
C TYR A 97 12.09 0.06 4.11
N LEU A 98 11.02 0.80 4.41
CA LEU A 98 11.13 2.10 5.07
C LEU A 98 11.70 2.00 6.49
N SER A 99 11.39 0.91 7.22
CA SER A 99 11.88 0.68 8.58
C SER A 99 13.38 0.37 8.65
N GLU A 100 13.92 -0.23 7.60
CA GLU A 100 15.33 -0.64 7.52
C GLU A 100 16.22 0.47 6.95
N ASN A 101 15.65 1.40 6.16
CA ASN A 101 16.40 2.51 5.57
C ASN A 101 16.50 3.71 6.52
N GLN A 102 17.58 3.78 7.29
CA GLN A 102 17.83 4.83 8.31
C GLN A 102 17.64 6.26 7.80
N ASN A 103 18.06 6.55 6.57
CA ASN A 103 17.93 7.88 5.94
C ASN A 103 16.48 8.33 5.72
N VAL A 104 15.56 7.38 5.59
CA VAL A 104 14.14 7.62 5.37
C VAL A 104 13.35 7.50 6.68
N HIS A 105 13.78 6.58 7.55
CA HIS A 105 13.13 6.24 8.81
C HIS A 105 12.96 7.42 9.76
N GLN A 106 13.99 8.26 9.95
CA GLN A 106 13.99 9.35 10.94
C GLN A 106 12.81 10.33 10.81
N ASN A 107 12.32 10.54 9.58
CA ASN A 107 11.20 11.45 9.31
C ASN A 107 9.84 10.74 9.27
N LEU A 108 9.81 9.41 9.29
CA LEU A 108 8.61 8.59 9.12
C LEU A 108 8.33 7.65 10.30
N ASP A 109 9.18 7.63 11.33
CA ASP A 109 9.11 6.83 12.54
C ASP A 109 7.69 6.65 13.10
N ALA A 110 7.00 7.76 13.36
CA ALA A 110 5.65 7.75 13.94
C ALA A 110 4.63 7.11 12.98
N THR A 111 4.77 7.37 11.68
CA THR A 111 3.91 6.79 10.64
C THR A 111 4.17 5.30 10.48
N ILE A 112 5.43 4.87 10.44
CA ILE A 112 5.84 3.47 10.35
C ILE A 112 5.32 2.70 11.57
N ARG A 113 5.54 3.22 12.79
CA ARG A 113 5.01 2.61 14.02
C ARG A 113 3.49 2.44 14.00
N ARG A 114 2.76 3.41 13.43
CA ARG A 114 1.30 3.36 13.31
C ARG A 114 0.83 2.36 12.26
N GLU A 115 1.46 2.37 11.09
CA GLU A 115 0.97 1.63 9.92
C GLU A 115 1.46 0.18 9.88
N PHE A 116 2.63 -0.13 10.43
CA PHE A 116 3.18 -1.49 10.39
C PHE A 116 2.26 -2.56 10.99
N PRO A 117 1.73 -2.40 12.24
CA PRO A 117 0.77 -3.37 12.76
C PRO A 117 -0.52 -3.42 11.93
N ARG A 118 -0.96 -2.30 11.34
CA ARG A 118 -2.20 -2.24 10.56
C ARG A 118 -2.12 -3.04 9.26
N VAL A 119 -1.00 -2.96 8.54
CA VAL A 119 -0.83 -3.73 7.30
C VAL A 119 -0.73 -5.23 7.59
N LEU A 120 -0.09 -5.61 8.69
CA LEU A 120 -0.02 -7.01 9.13
C LEU A 120 -1.41 -7.54 9.52
N LEU A 121 -2.17 -6.77 10.30
CA LEU A 121 -3.53 -7.14 10.71
C LEU A 121 -4.47 -7.26 9.50
N THR A 122 -4.37 -6.32 8.55
CA THR A 122 -5.19 -6.36 7.32
C THR A 122 -4.89 -7.62 6.51
N TYR A 123 -3.61 -7.93 6.31
CA TYR A 123 -3.21 -9.14 5.58
C TYR A 123 -3.59 -10.42 6.32
N ASN A 124 -3.44 -10.46 7.65
CA ASN A 124 -3.87 -11.60 8.47
C ASN A 124 -5.37 -11.88 8.28
N ALA A 125 -6.20 -10.83 8.37
CA ALA A 125 -7.64 -10.95 8.19
C ALA A 125 -8.00 -11.48 6.78
N PHE A 126 -7.28 -11.05 5.74
CA PHE A 126 -7.42 -11.62 4.40
C PHE A 126 -7.04 -13.11 4.37
N CYS A 127 -5.90 -13.49 4.94
CA CYS A 127 -5.45 -14.88 4.99
C CYS A 127 -6.44 -15.78 5.75
N GLU A 128 -7.00 -15.32 6.86
CA GLU A 128 -7.99 -16.06 7.65
C GLU A 128 -9.28 -16.31 6.85
N LYS A 129 -9.81 -15.27 6.19
CA LYS A 129 -11.06 -15.38 5.43
C LYS A 129 -10.91 -16.08 4.07
N THR A 130 -9.69 -16.31 3.61
CA THR A 130 -9.43 -16.98 2.32
C THR A 130 -8.80 -18.36 2.46
N ASP A 131 -8.79 -18.92 3.69
CA ASP A 131 -8.14 -20.19 4.07
C ASP A 131 -6.65 -20.27 3.66
N ARG A 132 -5.97 -19.12 3.74
CA ARG A 132 -4.53 -18.94 3.43
C ARG A 132 -3.71 -18.61 4.68
N ARG A 133 -4.14 -19.11 5.84
CA ARG A 133 -3.56 -18.80 7.17
C ARG A 133 -2.04 -19.02 7.25
N HIS A 134 -1.49 -20.00 6.53
CA HIS A 134 -0.04 -20.26 6.51
C HIS A 134 0.79 -19.11 5.92
N LYS A 135 0.20 -18.33 5.00
CA LYS A 135 0.93 -17.32 4.23
C LYS A 135 1.48 -16.17 5.09
N ILE A 136 0.85 -15.83 6.21
CA ILE A 136 1.40 -14.80 7.09
C ILE A 136 2.69 -15.28 7.77
N ALA A 137 2.73 -16.53 8.22
CA ALA A 137 3.93 -17.12 8.79
C ALA A 137 5.05 -17.21 7.77
N ASP A 138 4.74 -17.59 6.52
CA ASP A 138 5.71 -17.64 5.43
C ASP A 138 6.26 -16.26 5.08
N LEU A 139 5.38 -15.24 5.02
CA LEU A 139 5.80 -13.85 4.79
C LEU A 139 6.71 -13.34 5.91
N LEU A 140 6.40 -13.65 7.18
CA LEU A 140 7.23 -13.23 8.31
C LEU A 140 8.63 -13.89 8.26
N LYS A 141 8.71 -15.17 7.85
CA LYS A 141 9.99 -15.84 7.61
C LYS A 141 10.76 -15.17 6.49
N GLU A 142 10.11 -14.83 5.38
CA GLU A 142 10.73 -14.14 4.24
C GLU A 142 11.29 -12.76 4.63
N ILE A 143 10.53 -11.99 5.42
CA ILE A 143 11.00 -10.72 5.97
C ILE A 143 12.22 -10.93 6.87
N GLN A 144 12.21 -11.94 7.75
CA GLN A 144 13.33 -12.23 8.64
C GLN A 144 14.58 -12.69 7.88
N ILE A 145 14.42 -13.50 6.83
CA ILE A 145 15.54 -13.95 5.98
C ILE A 145 16.19 -12.74 5.32
N ASN A 146 15.40 -11.84 4.73
CA ASN A 146 15.93 -10.65 4.06
C ASN A 146 16.71 -9.74 5.02
N LYS A 147 16.30 -9.62 6.29
CA LYS A 147 17.06 -8.88 7.31
C LYS A 147 18.46 -9.41 7.55
N ASN A 148 18.64 -10.73 7.50
CA ASN A 148 19.92 -11.37 7.77
C ASN A 148 20.96 -11.20 6.64
N TYR A 149 20.55 -10.72 5.45
CA TYR A 149 21.45 -10.53 4.30
C TYR A 149 22.05 -9.10 4.21
N PHE A 150 21.56 -8.14 5.00
CA PHE A 150 22.01 -6.74 4.97
C PHE A 150 22.76 -6.30 6.25
N HIS A 151 23.27 -7.26 7.02
CA HIS A 151 24.19 -7.07 8.14
C HIS A 151 25.54 -7.72 7.84
#